data_AF-A0A930MIT0-F1
#
_entry.id   AF-A0A930MIT0-F1
#
_cell.length_a   1.000
_cell.length_b   1.000
_cell.length_c   1.000
_cell.angle_alpha   90.00
_cell.angle_beta   90.00
_cell.angle_gamma   90.00
#
_symmetry.space_group_name_H-M   'P 1'
#
loop_
_entity.id
_entity.type
_entity.pdbx_description
1 polymer ?
#
loop_
_entity_poly.entity_id
_entity_poly.type
_entity_poly.pdbx_seq_one_letter_code
_entity_poly.pdbx_strand_id
1 'polypeptide(L)'
;MTGVYSTDEPKYAYGGRNEGATGDVTWNTVTIDLAHAADLVEEVYGGMASAEDNTGVVDHNTSNMKNGSTRLLYGGYTFGKGAVTNNKVQFDGGASTGYVMGGYLDNTASTAEMTGNKVVFTNGTAAEIVGADSKGEGKLSGNTATFGSAGSVAEILRGALAENQAAVEGNAGTITSVAPTGLNAAYGGEAKSASNVRNNHVIVEGTGSGTIANVFGGATGKADGTYETILRTDGDASDTAAVLLDVNRYKGGHVTTDQDADSDLYGGYSASDHTDAGQTIGHTTSGNTLSVTRIASGKNINAYGGYTGGTAGGTLDTYAKYFYTHQSGGSERLTTGETYDFDDVDSSRLRIGTRWTKKTLAGEFYTGLAYEYEFGSDARASYAGYGTPTPTLKGSTGLFELGYRFARPDSNVSYGVNLTGMMGKRRGITGSMQVNWAL
;
A
#
# COMPACT_ATOMS: atom_id res chain seq x y z
N MET A 1 24.60 -30.98 1.08
CA MET A 1 25.48 -31.48 2.16
C MET A 1 24.61 -32.15 3.21
N THR A 2 25.03 -33.31 3.72
CA THR A 2 24.24 -34.14 4.64
C THR A 2 24.99 -34.60 5.90
N GLY A 3 26.11 -33.96 6.24
CA GLY A 3 26.87 -34.30 7.45
C GLY A 3 28.06 -33.36 7.66
N VAL A 4 28.13 -32.74 8.84
CA VAL A 4 29.27 -31.96 9.31
C VAL A 4 29.38 -32.24 10.82
N TYR A 5 30.51 -32.75 11.30
CA TYR A 5 30.75 -33.05 12.72
C TYR A 5 32.23 -32.89 13.05
N SER A 6 32.66 -31.66 13.31
CA SER A 6 33.91 -31.27 14.03
C SER A 6 34.16 -29.77 13.83
N THR A 7 35.28 -29.26 14.37
CA THR A 7 35.82 -27.90 14.23
C THR A 7 36.05 -27.40 12.79
N ASP A 8 35.72 -28.20 11.78
CA ASP A 8 35.88 -27.91 10.35
C ASP A 8 34.52 -27.76 9.65
N GLU A 9 33.59 -27.03 10.27
CA GLU A 9 32.33 -26.66 9.63
C GLU A 9 32.63 -25.83 8.37
N PRO A 10 32.08 -26.21 7.20
CA PRO A 10 32.41 -25.51 5.97
C PRO A 10 31.81 -24.11 6.04
N LYS A 11 32.69 -23.13 5.89
CA LYS A 11 32.31 -21.71 5.91
C LYS A 11 31.38 -21.33 4.75
N TYR A 12 31.49 -22.02 3.62
CA TYR A 12 30.76 -21.67 2.40
C TYR A 12 30.22 -22.91 1.70
N ALA A 13 29.01 -22.81 1.15
CA ALA A 13 28.44 -23.78 0.22
C ALA A 13 27.93 -23.09 -1.04
N TYR A 14 28.28 -23.65 -2.21
CA TYR A 14 27.90 -23.10 -3.51
C TYR A 14 27.23 -24.17 -4.37
N GLY A 15 26.10 -23.84 -5.00
CA GLY A 15 25.53 -24.62 -6.10
C GLY A 15 26.28 -24.35 -7.40
N GLY A 16 26.64 -23.09 -7.66
CA GLY A 16 27.47 -22.64 -8.77
C GLY A 16 28.17 -21.33 -8.46
N ARG A 17 29.40 -21.15 -8.97
CA ARG A 17 30.21 -19.94 -8.75
C ARG A 17 30.97 -19.53 -10.00
N ASN A 18 30.93 -18.25 -10.35
CA ASN A 18 31.75 -17.65 -11.40
C ASN A 18 32.66 -16.55 -10.81
N GLU A 19 33.95 -16.68 -11.05
CA GLU A 19 34.99 -15.73 -10.60
C GLU A 19 35.51 -14.82 -11.73
N GLY A 20 35.07 -15.03 -12.97
CA GLY A 20 35.45 -14.23 -14.13
C GLY A 20 34.58 -12.98 -14.31
N ALA A 21 35.02 -12.06 -15.17
CA ALA A 21 34.31 -10.83 -15.51
C ALA A 21 33.12 -11.04 -16.49
N THR A 22 32.96 -12.25 -17.02
CA THR A 22 31.87 -12.62 -17.92
C THR A 22 31.40 -14.05 -17.62
N GLY A 23 30.24 -14.41 -18.15
CA GLY A 23 29.67 -15.75 -18.03
C GLY A 23 28.57 -15.82 -16.97
N ASP A 24 27.52 -16.54 -17.31
CA ASP A 24 26.32 -16.62 -16.48
C ASP A 24 26.46 -17.69 -15.39
N VAL A 25 25.74 -17.50 -14.29
CA VAL A 25 25.58 -18.51 -13.23
C VAL A 25 24.11 -18.90 -13.21
N THR A 26 23.78 -20.01 -13.88
CA THR A 26 22.38 -20.38 -14.07
C THR A 26 22.07 -21.82 -13.71
N TRP A 27 20.83 -22.06 -13.27
CA TRP A 27 20.27 -23.41 -13.04
C TRP A 27 21.04 -24.26 -12.02
N ASN A 28 21.74 -23.64 -11.09
CA ASN A 28 22.46 -24.36 -10.05
C ASN A 28 21.57 -24.63 -8.83
N THR A 29 21.91 -25.65 -8.06
CA THR A 29 21.18 -25.98 -6.83
C THR A 29 22.13 -26.37 -5.70
N VAL A 30 21.94 -25.79 -4.53
CA VAL A 30 22.55 -26.25 -3.27
C VAL A 30 21.47 -26.73 -2.31
N THR A 31 21.76 -27.79 -1.55
CA THR A 31 20.84 -28.30 -0.53
C THR A 31 21.60 -28.50 0.78
N ILE A 32 21.08 -27.92 1.85
CA ILE A 32 21.59 -28.04 3.21
C ILE A 32 20.58 -28.88 4.00
N ASP A 33 21.06 -30.04 4.46
CA ASP A 33 20.26 -31.02 5.18
C ASP A 33 21.18 -31.72 6.20
N LEU A 34 21.64 -30.94 7.17
CA LEU A 34 22.69 -31.37 8.09
C LEU A 34 22.17 -32.42 9.08
N ALA A 35 23.09 -33.17 9.66
CA ALA A 35 22.73 -34.28 10.56
C ALA A 35 22.12 -33.76 11.86
N HIS A 36 22.61 -32.63 12.38
CA HIS A 36 22.13 -32.02 13.61
C HIS A 36 21.74 -30.55 13.41
N ALA A 37 20.78 -30.07 14.21
CA ALA A 37 20.28 -28.71 14.12
C ALA A 37 21.35 -27.63 14.42
N ALA A 38 22.36 -27.98 15.24
CA ALA A 38 23.45 -27.08 15.62
C ALA A 38 24.58 -27.01 14.59
N ASP A 39 24.64 -27.96 13.64
CA ASP A 39 25.66 -27.94 12.59
C ASP A 39 25.47 -26.67 11.74
N LEU A 40 26.55 -25.95 11.45
CA LEU A 40 26.49 -24.65 10.78
C LEU A 40 27.16 -24.67 9.39
N VAL A 41 26.51 -24.01 8.43
CA VAL A 41 27.18 -23.49 7.23
C VAL A 41 27.00 -21.99 7.21
N GLU A 42 28.09 -21.25 7.43
CA GLU A 42 28.07 -19.80 7.58
C GLU A 42 27.34 -19.10 6.42
N GLU A 43 27.70 -19.40 5.17
CA GLU A 43 27.11 -18.77 3.99
C GLU A 43 26.81 -19.76 2.88
N VAL A 44 25.61 -19.68 2.31
CA VAL A 44 25.10 -20.63 1.32
C VAL A 44 24.58 -19.87 0.10
N TYR A 45 24.99 -20.33 -1.08
CA TYR A 45 24.68 -19.70 -2.35
C TYR A 45 24.17 -20.73 -3.36
N GLY A 46 22.98 -20.53 -3.90
CA GLY A 46 22.48 -21.33 -5.02
C GLY A 46 23.32 -21.07 -6.27
N GLY A 47 23.55 -19.79 -6.56
CA GLY A 47 24.51 -19.31 -7.56
C GLY A 47 25.20 -18.03 -7.11
N MET A 48 26.50 -17.90 -7.40
CA MET A 48 27.29 -16.71 -7.06
C MET A 48 28.12 -16.21 -8.24
N ALA A 49 27.96 -14.95 -8.63
CA ALA A 49 28.95 -14.23 -9.43
C ALA A 49 29.81 -13.35 -8.50
N SER A 50 31.10 -13.69 -8.35
CA SER A 50 31.96 -13.09 -7.33
C SER A 50 32.84 -11.94 -7.80
N ALA A 51 32.87 -11.64 -9.11
CA ALA A 51 33.62 -10.51 -9.66
C ALA A 51 32.73 -9.26 -9.78
N GLU A 52 33.23 -8.10 -9.33
CA GLU A 52 32.48 -6.83 -9.28
C GLU A 52 32.03 -6.31 -10.67
N ASP A 53 32.78 -6.66 -11.72
CA ASP A 53 32.48 -6.31 -13.10
C ASP A 53 31.84 -7.47 -13.88
N ASN A 54 31.43 -8.55 -13.21
CA ASN A 54 30.76 -9.64 -13.90
C ASN A 54 29.47 -9.15 -14.56
N THR A 55 29.37 -9.34 -15.88
CA THR A 55 28.20 -8.92 -16.67
C THR A 55 27.23 -10.05 -16.98
N GLY A 56 27.57 -11.29 -16.59
CA GLY A 56 26.72 -12.46 -16.78
C GLY A 56 25.56 -12.48 -15.80
N VAL A 57 24.46 -13.10 -16.20
CA VAL A 57 23.25 -13.18 -15.37
C VAL A 57 23.42 -14.20 -14.25
N VAL A 58 22.84 -13.92 -13.09
CA VAL A 58 22.66 -14.90 -12.01
C VAL A 58 21.18 -15.28 -12.01
N ASP A 59 20.85 -16.42 -12.63
CA ASP A 59 19.48 -16.73 -13.01
C ASP A 59 19.03 -18.18 -12.73
N HIS A 60 17.81 -18.38 -12.25
CA HIS A 60 17.24 -19.71 -11.98
C HIS A 60 18.04 -20.60 -10.99
N ASN A 61 18.84 -20.02 -10.10
CA ASN A 61 19.55 -20.81 -9.09
C ASN A 61 18.67 -21.06 -7.86
N THR A 62 18.88 -22.18 -7.18
CA THR A 62 18.07 -22.59 -6.03
C THR A 62 18.91 -22.96 -4.82
N SER A 63 18.51 -22.49 -3.64
CA SER A 63 19.01 -22.96 -2.35
C SER A 63 17.90 -23.63 -1.56
N ASN A 64 18.11 -24.88 -1.16
CA ASN A 64 17.19 -25.62 -0.31
C ASN A 64 17.76 -25.77 1.10
N MET A 65 17.00 -25.43 2.12
CA MET A 65 17.35 -25.59 3.53
C MET A 65 16.33 -26.50 4.21
N LYS A 66 16.80 -27.62 4.79
CA LYS A 66 15.96 -28.63 5.44
C LYS A 66 16.27 -28.82 6.92
N ASN A 67 17.56 -28.85 7.27
CA ASN A 67 18.01 -29.04 8.64
C ASN A 67 19.42 -28.46 8.84
N GLY A 68 19.74 -28.09 10.08
CA GLY A 68 20.98 -27.41 10.46
C GLY A 68 20.79 -25.91 10.69
N SER A 69 21.91 -25.20 10.73
CA SER A 69 21.98 -23.75 10.89
C SER A 69 22.76 -23.10 9.74
N THR A 70 22.40 -21.85 9.43
CA THR A 70 23.17 -20.96 8.54
C THR A 70 23.13 -19.53 9.06
N ARG A 71 24.06 -18.67 8.63
CA ARG A 71 23.94 -17.23 8.88
C ARG A 71 23.34 -16.52 7.68
N LEU A 72 23.79 -16.84 6.47
CA LEU A 72 23.32 -16.22 5.24
C LEU A 72 22.94 -17.27 4.19
N LEU A 73 21.76 -17.13 3.61
CA LEU A 73 21.24 -18.05 2.61
C LEU A 73 20.70 -17.29 1.40
N TYR A 74 21.32 -17.51 0.24
CA TYR A 74 21.00 -16.83 -1.01
C TYR A 74 20.59 -17.83 -2.09
N GLY A 75 19.50 -17.57 -2.81
CA GLY A 75 19.20 -18.28 -4.05
C GLY A 75 20.19 -17.89 -5.15
N GLY A 76 20.35 -16.58 -5.36
CA GLY A 76 21.36 -15.99 -6.24
C GLY A 76 22.06 -14.82 -5.57
N TYR A 77 23.36 -14.66 -5.81
CA TYR A 77 24.19 -13.59 -5.27
C TYR A 77 25.10 -13.03 -6.36
N THR A 78 25.21 -11.70 -6.46
CA THR A 78 26.17 -11.07 -7.36
C THR A 78 26.87 -9.88 -6.69
N PHE A 79 28.19 -9.81 -6.87
CA PHE A 79 28.94 -8.55 -6.78
C PHE A 79 28.93 -7.80 -8.13
N GLY A 80 28.43 -8.44 -9.20
CA GLY A 80 28.52 -7.96 -10.58
C GLY A 80 27.47 -6.94 -10.99
N LYS A 81 27.45 -6.70 -12.30
CA LYS A 81 26.54 -5.81 -13.04
C LYS A 81 25.52 -6.56 -13.91
N GLY A 82 25.54 -7.89 -13.89
CA GLY A 82 24.53 -8.72 -14.54
C GLY A 82 23.23 -8.78 -13.74
N ALA A 83 22.12 -9.04 -14.44
CA ALA A 83 20.80 -9.17 -13.83
C ALA A 83 20.74 -10.36 -12.86
N VAL A 84 19.95 -10.22 -11.79
CA VAL A 84 19.71 -11.28 -10.80
C VAL A 84 18.23 -11.67 -10.87
N THR A 85 17.94 -12.80 -11.50
CA THR A 85 16.57 -13.13 -11.87
C THR A 85 16.15 -14.55 -11.51
N ASN A 86 14.87 -14.74 -11.18
CA ASN A 86 14.26 -16.07 -11.01
C ASN A 86 14.97 -17.00 -10.02
N ASN A 87 15.79 -16.46 -9.11
CA ASN A 87 16.48 -17.27 -8.11
C ASN A 87 15.55 -17.58 -6.95
N LYS A 88 15.75 -18.74 -6.33
CA LYS A 88 14.83 -19.27 -5.32
C LYS A 88 15.56 -19.70 -4.05
N VAL A 89 14.99 -19.38 -2.90
CA VAL A 89 15.23 -20.12 -1.66
C VAL A 89 13.98 -20.92 -1.29
N GLN A 90 14.16 -22.20 -0.96
CA GLN A 90 13.16 -23.05 -0.30
C GLN A 90 13.67 -23.36 1.12
N PHE A 91 12.93 -22.96 2.14
CA PHE A 91 13.30 -23.12 3.54
C PHE A 91 12.23 -23.96 4.26
N ASP A 92 12.56 -25.23 4.49
CA ASP A 92 11.66 -26.28 5.01
C ASP A 92 12.00 -26.71 6.44
N GLY A 93 13.08 -26.19 7.02
CA GLY A 93 13.47 -26.45 8.41
C GLY A 93 14.89 -26.01 8.73
N GLY A 94 15.21 -25.95 10.03
CA GLY A 94 16.49 -25.44 10.54
C GLY A 94 16.43 -23.97 10.97
N ALA A 95 17.59 -23.35 11.13
CA ALA A 95 17.72 -21.96 11.58
C ALA A 95 18.61 -21.13 10.65
N SER A 96 18.22 -19.88 10.40
CA SER A 96 19.06 -18.81 9.89
C SER A 96 19.24 -17.76 10.98
N THR A 97 20.48 -17.43 11.31
CA THR A 97 20.78 -16.36 12.29
C THR A 97 20.86 -14.97 11.65
N GLY A 98 20.78 -14.89 10.32
CA GLY A 98 20.77 -13.66 9.55
C GLY A 98 19.74 -13.71 8.42
N TYR A 99 20.18 -13.40 7.21
CA TYR A 99 19.29 -13.15 6.08
C TYR A 99 19.00 -14.39 5.23
N VAL A 100 17.75 -14.50 4.78
CA VAL A 100 17.32 -15.47 3.77
C VAL A 100 16.79 -14.70 2.57
N MET A 101 17.46 -14.83 1.41
CA MET A 101 17.18 -14.00 0.25
C MET A 101 17.06 -14.79 -1.04
N GLY A 102 16.00 -14.56 -1.81
CA GLY A 102 15.81 -15.17 -3.13
C GLY A 102 16.92 -14.75 -4.10
N GLY A 103 17.17 -13.45 -4.18
CA GLY A 103 18.30 -12.86 -4.90
C GLY A 103 18.93 -11.71 -4.11
N TYR A 104 20.25 -11.57 -4.19
CA TYR A 104 20.99 -10.47 -3.58
C TYR A 104 21.97 -9.83 -4.56
N LEU A 105 22.00 -8.49 -4.59
CA LEU A 105 22.95 -7.71 -5.37
C LEU A 105 23.74 -6.80 -4.44
N ASP A 106 25.05 -7.07 -4.35
CA ASP A 106 26.00 -6.37 -3.48
C ASP A 106 26.92 -5.45 -4.27
N ASN A 107 26.34 -4.54 -5.05
CA ASN A 107 27.11 -3.59 -5.83
C ASN A 107 26.34 -2.28 -6.02
N THR A 108 26.81 -1.23 -5.35
CA THR A 108 26.19 0.10 -5.39
C THR A 108 26.29 0.77 -6.75
N ALA A 109 27.25 0.38 -7.59
CA ALA A 109 27.40 0.88 -8.96
C ALA A 109 26.60 0.08 -9.99
N SER A 110 25.91 -0.98 -9.58
CA SER A 110 25.12 -1.80 -10.49
C SER A 110 23.75 -1.19 -10.75
N THR A 111 23.40 -1.10 -12.01
CA THR A 111 22.06 -0.70 -12.48
C THR A 111 21.24 -1.92 -12.92
N ALA A 112 21.70 -3.13 -12.59
CA ALA A 112 21.08 -4.37 -13.02
C ALA A 112 19.70 -4.58 -12.37
N GLU A 113 18.73 -5.01 -13.16
CA GLU A 113 17.40 -5.32 -12.63
C GLU A 113 17.43 -6.62 -11.80
N MET A 114 16.59 -6.64 -10.76
CA MET A 114 16.34 -7.84 -9.97
C MET A 114 14.87 -8.23 -10.06
N THR A 115 14.61 -9.33 -10.75
CA THR A 115 13.23 -9.69 -11.15
C THR A 115 12.90 -11.15 -10.90
N GLY A 116 11.71 -11.41 -10.36
CA GLY A 116 11.17 -12.76 -10.20
C GLY A 116 11.87 -13.62 -9.14
N ASN A 117 12.73 -13.04 -8.31
CA ASN A 117 13.39 -13.78 -7.24
C ASN A 117 12.39 -14.11 -6.12
N LYS A 118 12.59 -15.27 -5.49
CA LYS A 118 11.59 -15.87 -4.62
C LYS A 118 12.19 -16.47 -3.34
N VAL A 119 11.52 -16.26 -2.21
CA VAL A 119 11.67 -17.11 -1.03
C VAL A 119 10.37 -17.84 -0.74
N VAL A 120 10.46 -19.13 -0.47
CA VAL A 120 9.39 -19.94 0.11
C VAL A 120 9.87 -20.42 1.47
N PHE A 121 9.28 -19.87 2.53
CA PHE A 121 9.62 -20.18 3.91
C PHE A 121 8.45 -20.90 4.57
N THR A 122 8.57 -22.23 4.69
CA THR A 122 7.50 -23.11 5.12
C THR A 122 7.69 -23.67 6.52
N ASN A 123 8.90 -23.64 7.09
CA ASN A 123 9.17 -24.02 8.47
C ASN A 123 10.59 -23.63 8.90
N GLY A 124 10.80 -23.34 10.18
CA GLY A 124 12.11 -22.99 10.75
C GLY A 124 12.17 -21.56 11.28
N THR A 125 13.39 -21.10 11.58
CA THR A 125 13.63 -19.76 12.15
C THR A 125 14.54 -18.95 11.25
N ALA A 126 14.23 -17.68 11.02
CA ALA A 126 15.12 -16.71 10.36
C ALA A 126 15.02 -15.34 11.04
N ALA A 127 16.00 -14.45 10.82
CA ALA A 127 15.84 -13.04 11.22
C ALA A 127 14.97 -12.30 10.19
N GLU A 128 15.40 -12.30 8.92
CA GLU A 128 14.71 -11.57 7.85
C GLU A 128 14.64 -12.41 6.57
N ILE A 129 13.50 -12.28 5.87
CA ILE A 129 13.20 -13.02 4.65
C ILE A 129 12.86 -12.02 3.54
N VAL A 130 13.59 -12.08 2.43
CA VAL A 130 13.46 -11.12 1.33
C VAL A 130 13.44 -11.80 -0.04
N GLY A 131 12.45 -11.49 -0.88
CA GLY A 131 12.41 -12.00 -2.27
C GLY A 131 13.62 -11.55 -3.08
N ALA A 132 13.91 -10.24 -3.08
CA ALA A 132 15.13 -9.65 -3.63
C ALA A 132 15.62 -8.47 -2.80
N ASP A 133 16.93 -8.38 -2.58
CA ASP A 133 17.57 -7.26 -1.90
C ASP A 133 18.74 -6.72 -2.74
N SER A 134 18.77 -5.40 -2.92
CA SER A 134 19.73 -4.73 -3.81
C SER A 134 20.35 -3.52 -3.16
N LYS A 135 21.68 -3.46 -3.21
CA LYS A 135 22.44 -2.22 -3.04
C LYS A 135 22.56 -1.41 -4.33
N GLY A 136 22.15 -1.92 -5.48
CA GLY A 136 22.22 -1.19 -6.74
C GLY A 136 21.10 -0.16 -6.92
N GLU A 137 21.10 0.49 -8.09
CA GLU A 137 20.07 1.44 -8.53
C GLU A 137 19.09 0.83 -9.55
N GLY A 138 19.36 -0.41 -9.98
CA GLY A 138 18.51 -1.15 -10.90
C GLY A 138 17.17 -1.52 -10.26
N LYS A 139 16.11 -1.58 -11.07
CA LYS A 139 14.73 -1.81 -10.61
C LYS A 139 14.56 -3.20 -9.97
N LEU A 140 13.79 -3.27 -8.88
CA LEU A 140 13.31 -4.51 -8.26
C LEU A 140 11.85 -4.73 -8.62
N SER A 141 11.53 -5.83 -9.33
CA SER A 141 10.14 -6.11 -9.68
C SER A 141 9.71 -7.57 -9.72
N GLY A 142 8.45 -7.83 -9.37
CA GLY A 142 7.90 -9.19 -9.40
C GLY A 142 8.57 -10.17 -8.43
N ASN A 143 9.33 -9.68 -7.46
CA ASN A 143 9.97 -10.51 -6.44
C ASN A 143 8.96 -10.86 -5.34
N THR A 144 9.09 -12.07 -4.79
CA THR A 144 8.09 -12.62 -3.88
C THR A 144 8.72 -13.27 -2.66
N ALA A 145 8.09 -13.13 -1.50
CA ALA A 145 8.44 -13.90 -0.32
C ALA A 145 7.16 -14.48 0.29
N THR A 146 7.12 -15.81 0.38
CA THR A 146 6.02 -16.54 1.03
C THR A 146 6.49 -17.03 2.38
N PHE A 147 5.72 -16.73 3.42
CA PHE A 147 5.98 -17.13 4.80
C PHE A 147 4.77 -17.87 5.36
N GLY A 148 4.95 -19.09 5.84
CA GLY A 148 3.93 -19.65 6.71
C GLY A 148 4.08 -21.12 7.08
N SER A 149 3.68 -21.36 8.32
CA SER A 149 3.24 -22.59 8.99
C SER A 149 3.20 -22.26 10.48
N ALA A 150 2.57 -23.09 11.31
CA ALA A 150 2.53 -22.83 12.76
C ALA A 150 3.92 -22.81 13.44
N GLY A 151 4.95 -23.36 12.78
CA GLY A 151 6.33 -23.44 13.31
C GLY A 151 7.30 -22.42 12.72
N SER A 152 6.86 -21.57 11.79
CA SER A 152 7.74 -20.58 11.14
C SER A 152 7.93 -19.34 12.01
N VAL A 153 9.19 -18.93 12.22
CA VAL A 153 9.55 -17.73 12.98
C VAL A 153 10.43 -16.83 12.12
N ALA A 154 10.02 -15.58 11.96
CA ALA A 154 10.82 -14.52 11.35
C ALA A 154 10.50 -13.16 11.95
N GLU A 155 11.46 -12.24 11.93
CA GLU A 155 11.23 -10.87 12.38
C GLU A 155 10.56 -10.03 11.29
N ILE A 156 11.11 -10.10 10.07
CA ILE A 156 10.70 -9.24 8.94
C ILE A 156 10.49 -10.07 7.67
N LEU A 157 9.41 -9.75 6.94
CA LEU A 157 9.13 -10.28 5.60
C LEU A 157 9.13 -9.15 4.55
N ARG A 158 9.80 -9.36 3.42
CA ARG A 158 9.80 -8.43 2.28
C ARG A 158 9.66 -9.12 0.94
N GLY A 159 8.78 -8.63 0.06
CA GLY A 159 8.84 -9.00 -1.35
C GLY A 159 10.11 -8.48 -2.02
N ALA A 160 10.48 -7.24 -1.75
CA ALA A 160 11.72 -6.62 -2.23
C ALA A 160 12.25 -5.53 -1.28
N LEU A 161 13.57 -5.35 -1.27
CA LEU A 161 14.29 -4.29 -0.57
C LEU A 161 15.30 -3.61 -1.50
N ALA A 162 15.17 -2.30 -1.70
CA ALA A 162 16.21 -1.48 -2.27
C ALA A 162 16.93 -0.72 -1.14
N GLU A 163 18.23 -0.95 -0.94
CA GLU A 163 19.03 -0.19 0.02
C GLU A 163 19.39 1.21 -0.52
N ASN A 164 19.37 1.40 -1.84
CA ASN A 164 19.68 2.67 -2.53
C ASN A 164 18.49 3.18 -3.37
N GLN A 165 18.73 4.20 -4.20
CA GLN A 165 17.72 4.81 -5.07
C GLN A 165 17.34 3.88 -6.25
N ALA A 166 16.48 2.90 -5.99
CA ALA A 166 15.96 1.99 -7.01
C ALA A 166 14.43 1.93 -7.00
N ALA A 167 13.82 1.80 -8.18
CA ALA A 167 12.39 1.57 -8.28
C ALA A 167 12.03 0.18 -7.73
N VAL A 168 11.01 0.13 -6.87
CA VAL A 168 10.51 -1.11 -6.25
C VAL A 168 9.05 -1.29 -6.64
N GLU A 169 8.78 -2.18 -7.59
CA GLU A 169 7.47 -2.23 -8.25
C GLU A 169 6.91 -3.65 -8.43
N GLY A 170 5.64 -3.86 -8.04
CA GLY A 170 4.96 -5.13 -8.32
C GLY A 170 5.47 -6.32 -7.50
N ASN A 171 6.10 -6.09 -6.35
CA ASN A 171 6.63 -7.12 -5.47
C ASN A 171 5.59 -7.55 -4.41
N ALA A 172 5.76 -8.75 -3.87
CA ALA A 172 4.76 -9.40 -3.02
C ALA A 172 5.34 -10.03 -1.75
N GLY A 173 4.70 -9.79 -0.61
CA GLY A 173 4.78 -10.67 0.56
C GLY A 173 3.51 -11.50 0.69
N THR A 174 3.60 -12.81 0.93
CA THR A 174 2.44 -13.67 1.22
C THR A 174 2.63 -14.34 2.58
N ILE A 175 1.66 -14.21 3.47
CA ILE A 175 1.68 -14.78 4.82
C ILE A 175 0.51 -15.74 4.96
N THR A 176 0.76 -17.01 5.26
CA THR A 176 -0.31 -18.02 5.40
C THR A 176 -0.54 -18.47 6.84
N SER A 177 0.46 -18.31 7.72
CA SER A 177 0.35 -18.53 9.16
C SER A 177 1.56 -17.92 9.88
N VAL A 178 1.41 -17.53 11.15
CA VAL A 178 2.49 -16.97 11.97
C VAL A 178 2.53 -17.67 13.33
N ALA A 179 3.72 -17.97 13.84
CA ALA A 179 3.91 -18.49 15.19
C ALA A 179 3.49 -17.45 16.27
N PRO A 180 3.19 -17.86 17.52
CA PRO A 180 2.76 -16.95 18.59
C PRO A 180 3.70 -15.76 18.89
N THR A 181 4.99 -15.88 18.56
CA THR A 181 5.97 -14.79 18.69
C THR A 181 5.70 -13.62 17.74
N GLY A 182 4.93 -13.85 16.68
CA GLY A 182 4.55 -12.84 15.70
C GLY A 182 5.65 -12.48 14.69
N LEU A 183 5.28 -11.64 13.73
CA LEU A 183 6.17 -10.90 12.84
C LEU A 183 6.21 -9.43 13.27
N ASN A 184 7.38 -8.79 13.25
CA ASN A 184 7.48 -7.37 13.54
C ASN A 184 6.96 -6.52 12.37
N ALA A 185 7.26 -6.92 11.14
CA ALA A 185 6.79 -6.19 9.96
C ALA A 185 6.75 -7.04 8.69
N ALA A 186 5.83 -6.71 7.80
CA ALA A 186 5.73 -7.28 6.46
C ALA A 186 5.60 -6.17 5.40
N TYR A 187 6.34 -6.34 4.30
CA TYR A 187 6.40 -5.36 3.22
C TYR A 187 6.23 -6.03 1.86
N GLY A 188 5.37 -5.47 1.00
CA GLY A 188 5.34 -5.87 -0.41
C GLY A 188 6.62 -5.44 -1.11
N GLY A 189 7.07 -4.21 -0.84
CA GLY A 189 8.36 -3.68 -1.27
C GLY A 189 8.80 -2.49 -0.43
N GLU A 190 10.10 -2.37 -0.17
CA GLU A 190 10.70 -1.24 0.55
C GLU A 190 11.86 -0.65 -0.26
N ALA A 191 11.99 0.68 -0.26
CA ALA A 191 13.23 1.37 -0.61
C ALA A 191 13.75 2.17 0.60
N LYS A 192 15.05 2.11 0.91
CA LYS A 192 15.63 2.88 2.03
C LYS A 192 15.94 4.33 1.63
N SER A 193 16.13 4.59 0.35
CA SER A 193 16.15 5.94 -0.21
C SER A 193 14.77 6.32 -0.76
N ALA A 194 14.58 7.60 -1.08
CA ALA A 194 13.39 7.97 -1.83
C ALA A 194 13.43 7.40 -3.23
N SER A 195 12.39 6.63 -3.56
CA SER A 195 12.29 5.96 -4.83
C SER A 195 10.84 5.69 -5.22
N ASN A 196 10.65 5.26 -6.45
CA ASN A 196 9.34 4.83 -6.93
C ASN A 196 8.97 3.48 -6.30
N VAL A 197 8.11 3.52 -5.27
CA VAL A 197 7.58 2.30 -4.62
C VAL A 197 6.08 2.19 -4.92
N ARG A 198 5.69 1.29 -5.83
CA ARG A 198 4.29 1.20 -6.33
C ARG A 198 3.86 -0.21 -6.68
N ASN A 199 2.55 -0.47 -6.66
CA ASN A 199 1.95 -1.76 -7.03
C ASN A 199 2.49 -2.96 -6.22
N ASN A 200 3.14 -2.70 -5.10
CA ASN A 200 3.61 -3.74 -4.19
C ASN A 200 2.46 -4.12 -3.26
N HIS A 201 2.43 -5.38 -2.85
CA HIS A 201 1.33 -5.92 -2.06
C HIS A 201 1.82 -6.86 -0.96
N VAL A 202 1.09 -6.87 0.15
CA VAL A 202 1.16 -7.96 1.13
C VAL A 202 -0.19 -8.66 1.14
N ILE A 203 -0.16 -9.98 0.98
CA ILE A 203 -1.30 -10.87 1.09
C ILE A 203 -1.16 -11.61 2.41
N VAL A 204 -2.12 -11.44 3.30
CA VAL A 204 -2.18 -12.21 4.56
C VAL A 204 -3.32 -13.19 4.44
N GLU A 205 -3.07 -14.44 4.07
CA GLU A 205 -4.07 -15.52 4.01
C GLU A 205 -4.46 -16.03 5.41
N GLY A 206 -3.63 -15.77 6.43
CA GLY A 206 -3.96 -16.07 7.82
C GLY A 206 -2.78 -15.85 8.74
N THR A 207 -3.04 -15.54 10.01
CA THR A 207 -2.01 -15.36 11.04
C THR A 207 -1.94 -16.52 12.01
N GLY A 208 -2.91 -17.44 11.99
CA GLY A 208 -2.95 -18.58 12.92
C GLY A 208 -3.13 -18.09 14.36
N SER A 209 -2.20 -18.44 15.25
CA SER A 209 -2.19 -17.98 16.64
C SER A 209 -1.27 -16.78 16.90
N GLY A 210 -0.56 -16.31 15.86
CA GLY A 210 0.41 -15.22 15.95
C GLY A 210 -0.18 -13.86 15.56
N THR A 211 0.63 -12.82 15.70
CA THR A 211 0.30 -11.45 15.27
C THR A 211 1.34 -10.92 14.28
N ILE A 212 0.99 -9.88 13.53
CA ILE A 212 1.94 -9.15 12.67
C ILE A 212 1.86 -7.69 13.12
N ALA A 213 2.95 -7.10 13.61
CA ALA A 213 2.87 -5.76 14.21
C ALA A 213 2.69 -4.64 13.17
N ASN A 214 3.25 -4.78 11.95
CA ASN A 214 3.07 -3.79 10.89
C ASN A 214 2.96 -4.46 9.51
N VAL A 215 2.07 -3.95 8.65
CA VAL A 215 1.93 -4.42 7.27
C VAL A 215 1.91 -3.25 6.30
N PHE A 216 2.82 -3.26 5.33
CA PHE A 216 2.98 -2.21 4.34
C PHE A 216 2.90 -2.79 2.92
N GLY A 217 1.95 -2.32 2.11
CA GLY A 217 1.98 -2.62 0.67
C GLY A 217 3.30 -2.16 0.04
N GLY A 218 3.72 -0.92 0.36
CA GLY A 218 5.06 -0.42 0.04
C GLY A 218 5.55 0.65 1.04
N ALA A 219 6.88 0.76 1.17
CA ALA A 219 7.55 1.76 2.04
C ALA A 219 8.77 2.39 1.34
N THR A 220 9.07 3.66 1.62
CA THR A 220 10.27 4.34 1.09
C THR A 220 10.92 5.19 2.19
N GLY A 221 12.25 5.30 2.22
CA GLY A 221 12.97 6.22 3.10
C GLY A 221 13.14 7.63 2.50
N LYS A 222 13.86 8.49 3.23
CA LYS A 222 13.95 9.95 2.96
C LYS A 222 14.51 10.26 1.57
N ALA A 223 13.94 11.26 0.88
CA ALA A 223 14.54 11.86 -0.32
C ALA A 223 15.44 13.01 0.09
N ASP A 224 16.73 12.96 -0.22
CA ASP A 224 17.53 14.14 -0.48
C ASP A 224 17.54 14.42 -1.98
N GLY A 225 16.35 14.70 -2.53
CA GLY A 225 16.22 15.17 -3.91
C GLY A 225 15.32 14.31 -4.79
N THR A 226 14.01 14.59 -4.75
CA THR A 226 13.12 14.54 -5.94
C THR A 226 11.80 15.31 -5.67
N TYR A 227 11.84 16.53 -5.14
CA TYR A 227 10.60 17.31 -4.86
C TYR A 227 10.34 18.33 -5.97
N GLU A 228 9.08 18.74 -6.22
CA GLU A 228 8.73 20.17 -6.15
C GLU A 228 7.22 20.47 -6.15
N THR A 229 6.90 21.54 -5.45
CA THR A 229 5.62 22.25 -5.41
C THR A 229 5.93 23.66 -5.92
N ILE A 230 5.24 24.16 -6.94
CA ILE A 230 5.37 25.56 -7.39
C ILE A 230 4.07 26.29 -7.10
N LEU A 231 4.19 27.45 -6.44
CA LEU A 231 3.12 28.41 -6.31
C LEU A 231 3.36 29.53 -7.34
N ARG A 232 2.42 29.74 -8.25
CA ARG A 232 2.37 30.96 -9.08
C ARG A 232 1.01 31.60 -8.98
N THR A 233 0.99 32.93 -9.00
CA THR A 233 -0.21 33.68 -9.37
C THR A 233 -0.31 33.63 -10.89
N ASP A 234 -1.52 33.74 -11.45
CA ASP A 234 -1.66 33.98 -12.89
C ASP A 234 -1.52 35.48 -13.27
N GLY A 235 -1.12 36.35 -12.32
CA GLY A 235 -0.79 37.76 -12.57
C GLY A 235 -0.29 38.54 -11.34
N ASP A 236 0.51 39.58 -11.57
CA ASP A 236 0.94 40.61 -10.61
C ASP A 236 0.07 41.87 -10.76
N ALA A 237 -0.64 42.26 -9.70
CA ALA A 237 -1.58 43.37 -9.60
C ALA A 237 -2.98 43.18 -10.24
N SER A 238 -3.93 43.97 -9.72
CA SER A 238 -5.38 43.85 -9.78
C SER A 238 -6.01 43.65 -11.17
N ASP A 239 -6.15 42.40 -11.61
CA ASP A 239 -7.39 41.76 -12.08
C ASP A 239 -7.04 40.43 -12.77
N THR A 240 -7.82 39.37 -12.50
CA THR A 240 -7.74 37.99 -13.04
C THR A 240 -6.50 37.17 -12.60
N ALA A 241 -6.54 35.86 -12.33
CA ALA A 241 -7.49 34.75 -12.18
C ALA A 241 -6.77 33.43 -11.71
N ALA A 242 -6.68 33.20 -10.39
CA ALA A 242 -6.28 31.95 -9.71
C ALA A 242 -4.79 31.74 -9.35
N VAL A 243 -4.60 31.26 -8.12
CA VAL A 243 -3.35 30.68 -7.62
C VAL A 243 -3.30 29.23 -8.08
N LEU A 244 -2.28 28.87 -8.87
CA LEU A 244 -2.07 27.50 -9.33
C LEU A 244 -1.03 26.82 -8.43
N LEU A 245 -1.43 25.68 -7.87
CA LEU A 245 -0.61 24.80 -7.06
C LEU A 245 -0.59 23.43 -7.73
N ASP A 246 0.54 23.07 -8.33
CA ASP A 246 0.78 21.72 -8.84
C ASP A 246 1.51 20.89 -7.78
N VAL A 247 0.90 19.80 -7.31
CA VAL A 247 1.50 18.85 -6.34
C VAL A 247 1.27 17.40 -6.75
N ASN A 248 2.35 16.61 -6.87
CA ASN A 248 2.34 15.13 -6.92
C ASN A 248 3.13 14.61 -5.68
N ARG A 249 2.97 13.42 -5.07
CA ARG A 249 2.60 12.07 -5.59
C ARG A 249 2.40 11.03 -4.44
N TYR A 250 1.42 10.11 -4.55
CA TYR A 250 1.42 8.68 -4.16
C TYR A 250 0.18 8.00 -4.80
N LYS A 251 0.31 6.82 -5.44
CA LYS A 251 -0.79 6.14 -6.15
C LYS A 251 -0.59 4.62 -6.17
N GLY A 252 -1.59 3.83 -5.75
CA GLY A 252 -1.71 2.40 -6.08
C GLY A 252 -1.13 1.38 -5.09
N GLY A 253 -0.99 1.69 -3.79
CA GLY A 253 -0.70 0.68 -2.76
C GLY A 253 -1.94 -0.17 -2.43
N HIS A 254 -1.77 -1.49 -2.30
CA HIS A 254 -2.86 -2.44 -2.04
C HIS A 254 -2.45 -3.48 -0.99
N VAL A 255 -3.27 -3.66 0.05
CA VAL A 255 -3.08 -4.67 1.11
C VAL A 255 -4.36 -5.51 1.16
N THR A 256 -4.24 -6.84 1.11
CA THR A 256 -5.36 -7.79 1.16
C THR A 256 -5.12 -8.80 2.28
N THR A 257 -6.07 -8.94 3.21
CA THR A 257 -5.97 -9.90 4.32
C THR A 257 -7.22 -10.79 4.39
N ASP A 258 -7.04 -12.05 4.75
CA ASP A 258 -8.05 -13.10 4.95
C ASP A 258 -8.41 -13.21 6.44
N GLN A 259 -7.46 -13.13 7.40
CA GLN A 259 -7.76 -13.04 8.85
C GLN A 259 -6.65 -12.42 9.72
N ASP A 260 -7.08 -11.93 10.90
CA ASP A 260 -6.35 -11.63 12.14
C ASP A 260 -5.06 -10.80 12.05
N ALA A 261 -5.17 -9.58 11.53
CA ALA A 261 -4.19 -8.54 11.82
C ALA A 261 -4.57 -7.83 13.15
N ASP A 262 -3.87 -8.15 14.24
CA ASP A 262 -3.94 -7.45 15.53
C ASP A 262 -3.14 -6.10 15.47
N SER A 263 -3.08 -5.46 14.29
CA SER A 263 -2.24 -4.30 13.99
C SER A 263 -2.88 -3.29 13.04
N ASP A 264 -2.31 -2.08 13.00
CA ASP A 264 -2.73 -1.03 12.10
C ASP A 264 -2.41 -1.38 10.63
N LEU A 265 -3.41 -1.29 9.75
CA LEU A 265 -3.30 -1.59 8.32
C LEU A 265 -3.20 -0.31 7.49
N TYR A 266 -2.17 -0.20 6.65
CA TYR A 266 -1.91 0.99 5.84
C TYR A 266 -1.78 0.65 4.34
N GLY A 267 -2.68 1.21 3.51
CA GLY A 267 -2.50 1.23 2.05
C GLY A 267 -1.32 2.11 1.59
N GLY A 268 -0.89 3.02 2.46
CA GLY A 268 0.34 3.84 2.39
C GLY A 268 0.53 4.68 3.67
N TYR A 269 1.79 4.87 4.11
CA TYR A 269 2.18 5.54 5.37
C TYR A 269 3.27 6.61 5.15
N SER A 270 3.11 7.81 5.75
CA SER A 270 4.11 8.92 5.73
C SER A 270 4.10 9.67 7.07
N ALA A 271 5.27 9.94 7.68
CA ALA A 271 5.36 10.44 9.07
C ALA A 271 6.51 11.40 9.47
N SER A 272 7.23 12.07 8.56
CA SER A 272 8.37 12.96 8.93
C SER A 272 8.12 14.46 8.68
N ASP A 273 7.90 15.25 9.74
CA ASP A 273 7.70 16.72 9.66
C ASP A 273 8.98 17.45 9.17
N HIS A 274 8.85 18.45 8.30
CA HIS A 274 9.96 19.33 7.87
C HIS A 274 9.72 20.77 8.34
N THR A 275 10.75 21.43 8.86
CA THR A 275 10.73 22.87 9.15
C THR A 275 11.87 23.54 8.40
N ASP A 276 11.55 24.44 7.48
CA ASP A 276 12.52 25.32 6.82
C ASP A 276 12.07 26.77 6.94
N ALA A 277 12.99 27.69 7.23
CA ALA A 277 12.72 29.12 7.44
C ALA A 277 11.55 29.45 8.40
N GLY A 278 11.29 28.61 9.41
CA GLY A 278 10.20 28.81 10.38
C GLY A 278 8.81 28.33 9.93
N GLN A 279 8.72 27.64 8.78
CA GLN A 279 7.49 27.07 8.25
C GLN A 279 7.46 25.55 8.45
N THR A 280 6.47 25.03 9.19
CA THR A 280 6.26 23.58 9.40
C THR A 280 5.42 22.99 8.25
N ILE A 281 5.96 21.98 7.57
CA ILE A 281 5.36 21.24 6.45
C ILE A 281 5.09 19.80 6.90
N GLY A 282 3.95 19.21 6.51
CA GLY A 282 3.60 17.82 6.86
C GLY A 282 2.71 17.15 5.80
N HIS A 283 2.27 15.91 6.03
CA HIS A 283 2.05 14.94 4.93
C HIS A 283 0.61 14.86 4.38
N THR A 284 0.46 14.21 3.22
CA THR A 284 -0.83 13.85 2.63
C THR A 284 -0.73 12.44 2.04
N THR A 285 -1.56 11.53 2.51
CA THR A 285 -1.85 10.25 1.85
C THR A 285 -3.15 10.38 1.05
N SER A 286 -3.18 9.91 -0.20
CA SER A 286 -4.36 10.04 -1.09
C SER A 286 -4.48 8.85 -2.06
N GLY A 287 -5.69 8.61 -2.56
CA GLY A 287 -5.94 7.60 -3.61
C GLY A 287 -5.80 6.14 -3.18
N ASN A 288 -5.77 5.87 -1.87
CA ASN A 288 -5.64 4.52 -1.35
C ASN A 288 -7.03 3.93 -1.01
N THR A 289 -7.25 2.68 -1.39
CA THR A 289 -8.52 1.98 -1.11
C THR A 289 -8.26 0.92 -0.05
N LEU A 290 -8.85 1.12 1.12
CA LEU A 290 -8.93 0.14 2.20
C LEU A 290 -10.27 -0.59 2.09
N SER A 291 -10.24 -1.92 2.03
CA SER A 291 -11.44 -2.76 2.12
C SER A 291 -11.39 -3.56 3.41
N VAL A 292 -12.35 -3.32 4.31
CA VAL A 292 -12.50 -4.06 5.57
C VAL A 292 -13.81 -4.84 5.49
N THR A 293 -13.75 -6.16 5.55
CA THR A 293 -14.94 -7.01 5.56
C THR A 293 -14.91 -8.00 6.73
N ARG A 294 -15.90 -7.89 7.62
CA ARG A 294 -16.16 -8.71 8.83
C ARG A 294 -15.10 -8.59 9.95
N ILE A 295 -15.45 -7.85 11.01
CA ILE A 295 -14.67 -7.68 12.25
C ILE A 295 -15.11 -8.76 13.27
N ALA A 296 -14.16 -9.46 13.91
CA ALA A 296 -14.44 -10.42 14.97
C ALA A 296 -15.02 -9.72 16.22
N SER A 297 -15.98 -10.36 16.89
CA SER A 297 -16.65 -9.81 18.07
C SER A 297 -15.66 -9.53 19.21
N GLY A 298 -15.58 -8.29 19.67
CA GLY A 298 -14.76 -7.88 20.81
C GLY A 298 -13.38 -7.29 20.48
N LYS A 299 -13.09 -6.98 19.21
CA LYS A 299 -11.84 -6.36 18.76
C LYS A 299 -12.07 -4.97 18.15
N ASN A 300 -11.15 -4.04 18.41
CA ASN A 300 -11.11 -2.71 17.79
C ASN A 300 -10.04 -2.70 16.68
N ILE A 301 -10.33 -2.12 15.53
CA ILE A 301 -9.37 -1.97 14.42
C ILE A 301 -9.25 -0.49 14.07
N ASN A 302 -8.02 0.02 14.02
CA ASN A 302 -7.71 1.30 13.37
C ASN A 302 -7.26 1.00 11.94
N ALA A 303 -8.11 1.29 10.96
CA ALA A 303 -7.83 1.00 9.56
C ALA A 303 -7.91 2.29 8.74
N TYR A 304 -6.87 2.55 7.94
CA TYR A 304 -6.78 3.78 7.15
C TYR A 304 -6.48 3.46 5.68
N GLY A 305 -7.29 4.01 4.76
CA GLY A 305 -6.97 4.03 3.34
C GLY A 305 -5.57 4.58 3.14
N GLY A 306 -5.28 5.74 3.73
CA GLY A 306 -3.91 6.22 3.93
C GLY A 306 -3.78 6.88 5.30
N TYR A 307 -2.59 6.79 5.89
CA TYR A 307 -2.28 7.40 7.18
C TYR A 307 -1.13 8.39 7.08
N THR A 308 -1.36 9.59 7.62
CA THR A 308 -0.38 10.65 7.80
C THR A 308 -0.22 10.94 9.28
N GLY A 309 1.00 10.86 9.81
CA GLY A 309 1.34 11.29 11.17
C GLY A 309 2.23 12.53 11.16
N GLY A 310 1.80 13.65 11.74
CA GLY A 310 2.57 14.90 11.81
C GLY A 310 1.77 16.09 12.34
N THR A 311 2.45 17.18 12.73
CA THR A 311 1.80 18.43 13.21
C THR A 311 1.32 19.35 12.08
N ALA A 312 1.66 19.01 10.83
CA ALA A 312 1.24 19.67 9.60
C ALA A 312 0.74 18.63 8.55
N GLY A 313 -0.01 19.07 7.53
CA GLY A 313 -0.57 18.20 6.48
C GLY A 313 -2.08 17.92 6.58
N GLY A 314 -2.66 17.19 5.61
CA GLY A 314 -4.09 16.84 5.55
C GLY A 314 -4.38 15.69 4.56
N THR A 315 -5.45 14.93 4.77
CA THR A 315 -5.88 13.80 3.94
C THR A 315 -6.65 14.29 2.70
N LEU A 316 -6.38 13.76 1.49
CA LEU A 316 -7.18 14.04 0.28
C LEU A 316 -7.89 12.77 -0.19
N ASP A 317 -9.19 12.70 0.04
CA ASP A 317 -10.07 11.62 -0.40
C ASP A 317 -10.59 11.90 -1.81
N THR A 318 -10.36 11.00 -2.78
CA THR A 318 -11.04 11.04 -4.08
C THR A 318 -12.06 9.91 -4.15
N TYR A 319 -13.28 10.20 -4.58
CA TYR A 319 -14.38 9.24 -4.57
C TYR A 319 -15.23 9.32 -5.83
N ALA A 320 -15.84 8.18 -6.17
CA ALA A 320 -16.97 8.09 -7.08
C ALA A 320 -18.14 7.44 -6.35
N LYS A 321 -19.35 7.99 -6.49
CA LYS A 321 -20.58 7.50 -5.87
C LYS A 321 -21.69 7.44 -6.92
N TYR A 322 -22.39 6.32 -6.99
CA TYR A 322 -23.61 6.18 -7.77
C TYR A 322 -24.83 6.22 -6.83
N PHE A 323 -25.81 7.04 -7.16
CA PHE A 323 -27.07 7.15 -6.41
C PHE A 323 -28.23 6.76 -7.32
N TYR A 324 -29.10 5.90 -6.80
CA TYR A 324 -30.35 5.53 -7.45
C TYR A 324 -31.50 5.76 -6.47
N THR A 325 -32.56 6.43 -6.91
CA THR A 325 -33.81 6.52 -6.16
C THR A 325 -34.99 6.33 -7.10
N HIS A 326 -35.92 5.47 -6.71
CA HIS A 326 -37.21 5.30 -7.37
C HIS A 326 -38.29 5.90 -6.48
N GLN A 327 -39.09 6.80 -7.02
CA GLN A 327 -40.29 7.32 -6.38
C GLN A 327 -41.51 6.88 -7.17
N SER A 328 -42.37 6.08 -6.55
CA SER A 328 -43.59 5.63 -7.20
C SER A 328 -44.56 6.79 -7.44
N GLY A 329 -45.25 6.72 -8.56
CA GLY A 329 -46.33 7.60 -8.96
C GLY A 329 -47.57 7.42 -8.08
N GLY A 330 -48.55 8.30 -8.28
CA GLY A 330 -49.78 8.31 -7.51
C GLY A 330 -50.78 9.32 -8.02
N SER A 331 -52.00 9.28 -7.50
CA SER A 331 -53.08 10.19 -7.88
C SER A 331 -53.48 11.05 -6.69
N GLU A 332 -53.50 12.37 -6.86
CA GLU A 332 -53.87 13.31 -5.80
C GLU A 332 -55.04 14.19 -6.22
N ARG A 333 -56.00 14.37 -5.32
CA ARG A 333 -57.19 15.21 -5.57
C ARG A 333 -57.07 16.56 -4.85
N LEU A 334 -57.04 17.63 -5.61
CA LEU A 334 -57.02 19.00 -5.10
C LEU A 334 -58.37 19.38 -4.46
N THR A 335 -58.34 20.34 -3.55
CA THR A 335 -59.55 20.91 -2.90
C THR A 335 -60.49 21.61 -3.88
N THR A 336 -60.01 21.95 -5.08
CA THR A 336 -60.78 22.45 -6.23
C THR A 336 -61.56 21.36 -6.97
N GLY A 337 -61.37 20.09 -6.62
CA GLY A 337 -62.04 18.93 -7.22
C GLY A 337 -61.25 18.22 -8.31
N GLU A 338 -60.13 18.81 -8.77
CA GLU A 338 -59.25 18.28 -9.81
C GLU A 338 -58.41 17.10 -9.32
N THR A 339 -58.21 16.08 -10.17
CA THR A 339 -57.34 14.93 -9.87
C THR A 339 -56.13 14.95 -10.80
N TYR A 340 -54.93 14.87 -10.23
CA TYR A 340 -53.66 14.81 -10.95
C TYR A 340 -53.04 13.43 -10.79
N ASP A 341 -52.65 12.82 -11.91
CA ASP A 341 -51.94 11.54 -11.94
C ASP A 341 -50.46 11.79 -12.20
N PHE A 342 -49.61 11.30 -11.30
CA PHE A 342 -48.15 11.39 -11.36
C PHE A 342 -47.57 10.04 -11.75
N ASP A 343 -46.65 10.03 -12.73
CA ASP A 343 -45.90 8.84 -13.11
C ASP A 343 -44.77 8.55 -12.10
N ASP A 344 -44.24 7.32 -12.13
CA ASP A 344 -43.02 6.96 -11.42
C ASP A 344 -41.84 7.87 -11.84
N VAL A 345 -40.96 8.19 -10.89
CA VAL A 345 -39.76 8.99 -11.11
C VAL A 345 -38.53 8.21 -10.67
N ASP A 346 -37.70 7.85 -11.65
CA ASP A 346 -36.38 7.28 -11.41
C ASP A 346 -35.32 8.38 -11.48
N SER A 347 -34.48 8.46 -10.44
CA SER A 347 -33.25 9.24 -10.39
C SER A 347 -32.05 8.30 -10.45
N SER A 348 -31.13 8.59 -11.36
CA SER A 348 -29.90 7.85 -11.56
C SER A 348 -28.76 8.83 -11.70
N ARG A 349 -27.78 8.76 -10.80
CA ARG A 349 -26.82 9.85 -10.63
C ARG A 349 -25.42 9.37 -10.33
N LEU A 350 -24.44 9.92 -11.06
CA LEU A 350 -23.02 9.70 -10.79
C LEU A 350 -22.40 10.95 -10.19
N ARG A 351 -21.71 10.82 -9.06
CA ARG A 351 -20.91 11.88 -8.44
C ARG A 351 -19.44 11.46 -8.39
N ILE A 352 -18.55 12.31 -8.88
CA ILE A 352 -17.09 12.15 -8.78
C ILE A 352 -16.57 13.38 -8.02
N GLY A 353 -15.79 13.19 -6.97
CA GLY A 353 -15.32 14.31 -6.16
C GLY A 353 -14.05 14.05 -5.38
N THR A 354 -13.50 15.12 -4.83
CA THR A 354 -12.36 15.15 -3.94
C THR A 354 -12.72 15.87 -2.64
N ARG A 355 -12.16 15.44 -1.51
CA ARG A 355 -12.29 16.11 -0.20
C ARG A 355 -10.94 16.13 0.48
N TRP A 356 -10.46 17.32 0.79
CA TRP A 356 -9.31 17.54 1.65
C TRP A 356 -9.74 17.71 3.11
N THR A 357 -9.05 17.06 4.04
CA THR A 357 -9.35 17.06 5.47
C THR A 357 -8.06 17.30 6.26
N LYS A 358 -7.99 18.36 7.06
CA LYS A 358 -6.86 18.70 7.93
C LYS A 358 -7.24 18.55 9.40
N LYS A 359 -6.51 17.70 10.11
CA LYS A 359 -6.63 17.56 11.57
C LYS A 359 -5.66 18.51 12.27
N THR A 360 -6.12 19.11 13.37
CA THR A 360 -5.36 20.00 14.26
C THR A 360 -5.67 19.66 15.70
N LEU A 361 -4.90 20.20 16.66
CA LEU A 361 -5.21 20.08 18.09
C LEU A 361 -6.58 20.64 18.47
N ALA A 362 -7.13 21.56 17.68
CA ALA A 362 -8.43 22.20 17.95
C ALA A 362 -9.62 21.47 17.31
N GLY A 363 -9.37 20.54 16.39
CA GLY A 363 -10.40 19.89 15.56
C GLY A 363 -9.96 19.59 14.14
N GLU A 364 -10.90 19.15 13.31
CA GLU A 364 -10.75 18.72 11.93
C GLU A 364 -11.49 19.67 10.99
N PHE A 365 -10.76 20.30 10.07
CA PHE A 365 -11.33 21.08 8.98
C PHE A 365 -11.37 20.25 7.70
N TYR A 366 -12.40 20.38 6.88
CA TYR A 366 -12.41 19.77 5.54
C TYR A 366 -13.04 20.69 4.48
N THR A 367 -12.57 20.54 3.25
CA THR A 367 -13.11 21.21 2.05
C THR A 367 -13.15 20.21 0.90
N GLY A 368 -14.12 20.31 0.00
CA GLY A 368 -14.25 19.36 -1.09
C GLY A 368 -14.92 19.94 -2.33
N LEU A 369 -14.63 19.31 -3.47
CA LEU A 369 -15.22 19.61 -4.76
C LEU A 369 -15.79 18.33 -5.35
N ALA A 370 -17.00 18.38 -5.92
CA ALA A 370 -17.56 17.24 -6.63
C ALA A 370 -18.27 17.69 -7.90
N TYR A 371 -18.17 16.87 -8.94
CA TYR A 371 -19.01 16.94 -10.12
C TYR A 371 -20.06 15.84 -10.04
N GLU A 372 -21.29 16.16 -10.39
CA GLU A 372 -22.38 15.23 -10.39
C GLU A 372 -23.20 15.35 -11.67
N TYR A 373 -23.58 14.20 -12.24
CA TYR A 373 -24.45 14.13 -13.41
C TYR A 373 -25.67 13.25 -13.12
N GLU A 374 -26.85 13.83 -13.35
CA GLU A 374 -28.14 13.14 -13.27
C GLU A 374 -28.53 12.65 -14.68
N PHE A 375 -28.74 11.34 -14.85
CA PHE A 375 -29.03 10.69 -16.13
C PHE A 375 -30.53 10.67 -16.47
N GLY A 376 -31.40 10.54 -15.46
CA GLY A 376 -32.86 10.51 -15.60
C GLY A 376 -33.50 11.07 -14.34
N SER A 377 -34.52 11.91 -14.47
CA SER A 377 -35.29 12.49 -13.35
C SER A 377 -36.55 13.20 -13.87
N ASP A 378 -37.13 12.66 -14.94
CA ASP A 378 -38.27 13.27 -15.62
C ASP A 378 -39.53 13.01 -14.79
N ALA A 379 -39.98 14.01 -14.02
CA ALA A 379 -41.19 13.91 -13.23
C ALA A 379 -42.40 14.29 -14.09
N ARG A 380 -43.13 13.28 -14.57
CA ARG A 380 -44.29 13.47 -15.45
C ARG A 380 -45.58 13.50 -14.63
N ALA A 381 -46.47 14.40 -14.99
CA ALA A 381 -47.81 14.47 -14.45
C ALA A 381 -48.83 14.73 -15.57
N SER A 382 -50.07 14.30 -15.35
CA SER A 382 -51.17 14.50 -16.29
C SER A 382 -52.45 14.95 -15.57
N TYR A 383 -53.25 15.76 -16.27
CA TYR A 383 -54.55 16.23 -15.82
C TYR A 383 -55.57 16.03 -16.95
N ALA A 384 -56.65 15.32 -16.67
CA ALA A 384 -57.72 15.01 -17.64
C ALA A 384 -57.21 14.43 -18.99
N GLY A 385 -56.12 13.66 -18.96
CA GLY A 385 -55.48 13.07 -20.14
C GLY A 385 -54.50 14.00 -20.89
N TYR A 386 -54.28 15.23 -20.41
CA TYR A 386 -53.28 16.16 -20.96
C TYR A 386 -52.02 16.17 -20.09
N GLY A 387 -50.85 16.01 -20.70
CA GLY A 387 -49.57 16.05 -20.00
C GLY A 387 -49.19 17.46 -19.56
N THR A 388 -48.72 17.61 -18.31
CA THR A 388 -48.17 18.86 -17.81
C THR A 388 -46.69 18.99 -18.21
N PRO A 389 -46.11 20.21 -18.23
CA PRO A 389 -44.66 20.37 -18.39
C PRO A 389 -43.89 19.51 -17.38
N THR A 390 -42.94 18.72 -17.87
CA THR A 390 -42.14 17.78 -17.06
C THR A 390 -40.92 18.49 -16.48
N PRO A 391 -40.87 18.79 -15.17
CA PRO A 391 -39.61 19.19 -14.56
C PRO A 391 -38.61 18.02 -14.63
N THR A 392 -37.41 18.31 -15.13
CA THR A 392 -36.30 17.36 -15.18
C THR A 392 -35.11 17.96 -14.43
N LEU A 393 -34.45 17.14 -13.60
CA LEU A 393 -33.17 17.44 -12.95
C LEU A 393 -31.98 16.87 -13.73
N LYS A 394 -32.19 16.31 -14.93
CA LYS A 394 -31.13 15.79 -15.79
C LYS A 394 -30.10 16.87 -16.08
N GLY A 395 -28.83 16.53 -15.91
CA GLY A 395 -27.71 17.41 -16.22
C GLY A 395 -26.65 17.50 -15.12
N SER A 396 -25.71 18.40 -15.37
CA SER A 396 -24.49 18.59 -14.59
C SER A 396 -24.70 19.52 -13.39
N THR A 397 -24.23 19.12 -12.22
CA THR A 397 -24.14 19.94 -11.00
C THR A 397 -22.73 19.86 -10.42
N GLY A 398 -22.06 20.99 -10.25
CA GLY A 398 -20.88 21.14 -9.42
C GLY A 398 -21.26 21.35 -7.96
N LEU A 399 -20.51 20.75 -7.05
CA LEU A 399 -20.67 20.87 -5.60
C LEU A 399 -19.35 21.35 -5.00
N PHE A 400 -19.46 22.24 -4.03
CA PHE A 400 -18.38 22.66 -3.16
C PHE A 400 -18.81 22.42 -1.72
N GLU A 401 -17.95 21.89 -0.88
CA GLU A 401 -18.24 21.70 0.55
C GLU A 401 -17.14 22.27 1.43
N LEU A 402 -17.54 22.74 2.61
CA LEU A 402 -16.68 23.25 3.66
C LEU A 402 -17.22 22.73 4.99
N GLY A 403 -16.36 22.29 5.91
CA GLY A 403 -16.82 21.92 7.24
C GLY A 403 -15.74 21.88 8.30
N TYR A 404 -16.18 21.86 9.54
CA TYR A 404 -15.34 21.80 10.72
C TYR A 404 -15.97 20.84 11.75
N ARG A 405 -15.16 19.99 12.35
CA ARG A 405 -15.54 19.03 13.39
C ARG A 405 -14.60 19.16 14.56
N PHE A 406 -15.10 19.06 15.78
CA PHE A 406 -14.25 19.02 16.96
C PHE A 406 -14.86 18.16 18.07
N ALA A 407 -14.00 17.58 18.88
CA ALA A 407 -14.33 16.89 20.12
C ALA A 407 -13.43 17.43 21.22
N ARG A 408 -13.94 17.52 22.46
CA ARG A 408 -13.07 17.85 23.59
C ARG A 408 -12.22 16.63 23.95
N PRO A 409 -10.97 16.81 24.41
CA PRO A 409 -10.21 15.72 25.01
C PRO A 409 -11.05 15.03 26.08
N ASP A 410 -11.03 13.68 26.09
CA ASP A 410 -11.77 12.83 27.03
C ASP A 410 -13.30 12.99 26.99
N SER A 411 -13.87 13.45 25.86
CA SER A 411 -15.31 13.60 25.69
C SER A 411 -15.88 12.62 24.66
N ASN A 412 -16.99 11.98 25.04
CA ASN A 412 -17.81 11.18 24.15
C ASN A 412 -18.65 12.01 23.18
N VAL A 413 -18.57 13.35 23.22
CA VAL A 413 -19.38 14.25 22.41
C VAL A 413 -18.52 14.93 21.35
N SER A 414 -18.99 14.87 20.09
CA SER A 414 -18.39 15.60 18.97
C SER A 414 -19.42 16.54 18.34
N TYR A 415 -18.91 17.67 17.86
CA TYR A 415 -19.69 18.72 17.21
C TYR A 415 -19.19 18.88 15.78
N GLY A 416 -20.08 19.19 14.85
CA GLY A 416 -19.73 19.48 13.47
C GLY A 416 -20.60 20.55 12.86
N VAL A 417 -20.00 21.38 12.01
CA VAL A 417 -20.69 22.33 11.13
C VAL A 417 -20.24 22.09 9.70
N ASN A 418 -21.16 22.15 8.74
CA ASN A 418 -20.81 22.07 7.33
C ASN A 418 -21.66 23.02 6.48
N LEU A 419 -21.10 23.40 5.34
CA LEU A 419 -21.72 24.20 4.29
C LEU A 419 -21.49 23.49 2.96
N THR A 420 -22.48 23.47 2.09
CA THR A 420 -22.38 22.92 0.75
C THR A 420 -23.01 23.88 -0.24
N GLY A 421 -22.22 24.34 -1.21
CA GLY A 421 -22.68 25.09 -2.37
C GLY A 421 -22.92 24.17 -3.57
N MET A 422 -23.95 24.48 -4.36
CA MET A 422 -24.30 23.76 -5.58
C MET A 422 -24.43 24.75 -6.74
N MET A 423 -23.84 24.42 -7.89
CA MET A 423 -23.86 25.23 -9.10
C MET A 423 -24.14 24.36 -10.33
N GLY A 424 -24.94 24.84 -11.28
CA GLY A 424 -25.32 24.11 -12.49
C GLY A 424 -26.80 23.78 -12.49
N LYS A 425 -27.16 22.53 -12.78
CA LYS A 425 -28.56 22.09 -12.83
C LYS A 425 -29.26 22.23 -11.49
N ARG A 426 -28.57 21.91 -10.39
CA ARG A 426 -28.99 22.30 -9.03
C ARG A 426 -28.20 23.51 -8.56
N ARG A 427 -28.89 24.44 -7.91
CA ARG A 427 -28.34 25.73 -7.46
C ARG A 427 -28.81 26.01 -6.04
N GLY A 428 -27.89 26.39 -5.17
CA GLY A 428 -28.23 26.75 -3.80
C GLY A 428 -27.08 26.54 -2.83
N ILE A 429 -27.33 26.88 -1.57
CA ILE A 429 -26.40 26.67 -0.47
C ILE A 429 -27.18 26.00 0.65
N THR A 430 -26.61 24.94 1.23
CA THR A 430 -27.16 24.24 2.38
C THR A 430 -26.14 24.20 3.49
N GLY A 431 -26.54 24.46 4.73
CA GLY A 431 -25.70 24.32 5.91
C GLY A 431 -26.33 23.35 6.91
N SER A 432 -25.50 22.62 7.66
CA SER A 432 -25.98 21.81 8.77
C SER A 432 -25.05 21.89 9.98
N MET A 433 -25.64 21.67 11.15
CA MET A 433 -24.95 21.53 12.42
C MET A 433 -25.32 20.17 12.99
N GLN A 434 -24.32 19.40 13.43
CA GLN A 434 -24.48 18.06 13.96
C GLN A 434 -23.82 17.94 15.33
N VAL A 435 -24.47 17.21 16.23
CA VAL A 435 -23.92 16.82 17.54
C VAL A 435 -24.03 15.31 17.62
N ASN A 436 -22.91 14.63 17.83
CA ASN A 436 -22.88 13.17 17.96
C ASN A 436 -22.36 12.79 19.34
N TRP A 437 -22.98 11.78 19.94
CA TRP A 437 -22.57 11.19 21.21
C TRP A 437 -22.20 9.73 20.98
N ALA A 438 -20.98 9.34 21.34
CA ALA A 438 -20.49 7.97 21.27
C ALA A 438 -20.71 7.26 22.62
N LEU A 439 -21.23 6.03 22.56
CA LEU A 439 -21.47 5.19 23.74
C LEU A 439 -20.22 4.42 24.15
#